data_AF-A0A1H2EP10-F1
#
_entry.id   AF-A0A1H2EP10-F1
#
_cell.length_a   1.000
_cell.length_b   1.000
_cell.length_c   1.000
_cell.angle_alpha   90.00
_cell.angle_beta   90.00
_cell.angle_gamma   90.00
#
_symmetry.space_group_name_H-M   'P 1'
#
loop_
_entity.id
_entity.type
_entity.pdbx_description
1 polymer ?
#
loop_
_entity_poly.entity_id
_entity_poly.type
_entity_poly.pdbx_seq_one_letter_code
_entity_poly.pdbx_strand_id
1 'polypeptide(L)'
;MPAYRSPAEAEIREAVVARLREIRPQSRIIHEINVKQSGCRADVIAVGLEEIVAVEIKSERDKLDRLPDQMAAMKSVAHHCLVALHEKFLVEQETNVHAAHYERDGTYYLKILPTDPVRLNHGNAWVYSLRARALRPNYDYLGSWDLPVQHHMVALPCAALDMLWRAELATLCVAQRLSTGRRSTRSSMMQDLRWMCSGKELTRGICAALRARECIEGDPPIREEGRAA
;
A
#
# COMPACT_ATOMS: atom_id res chain seq x y z
N MET A 1 11.89 18.50 -10.36
CA MET A 1 10.54 18.62 -9.79
C MET A 1 9.90 17.24 -9.84
N PRO A 2 9.45 16.64 -8.73
CA PRO A 2 8.57 15.48 -8.84
C PRO A 2 7.26 15.94 -9.51
N ALA A 3 6.58 15.00 -10.18
CA ALA A 3 5.42 15.22 -11.02
C ALA A 3 4.31 16.05 -10.31
N TYR A 4 3.46 16.71 -11.11
CA TYR A 4 2.28 17.50 -10.70
C TYR A 4 1.47 16.82 -9.58
N ARG A 5 1.80 17.11 -8.32
CA ARG A 5 0.96 16.80 -7.16
C ARG A 5 0.39 18.06 -6.59
N SER A 6 -0.85 17.98 -6.09
CA SER A 6 -1.40 19.10 -5.34
C SER A 6 -0.65 19.22 -4.00
N PRO A 7 -0.49 20.44 -3.44
CA PRO A 7 0.11 20.60 -2.11
C PRO A 7 -0.58 19.74 -1.04
N ALA A 8 -1.91 19.65 -1.10
CA ALA A 8 -2.70 18.82 -0.18
C ALA A 8 -2.40 17.31 -0.28
N GLU A 9 -2.09 16.80 -1.48
CA GLU A 9 -1.66 15.41 -1.64
C GLU A 9 -0.22 15.21 -1.13
N ALA A 10 0.66 16.18 -1.39
CA ALA A 10 2.07 16.13 -0.97
C ALA A 10 2.22 16.04 0.55
N GLU A 11 1.45 16.82 1.31
CA GLU A 11 1.45 16.77 2.78
C GLU A 11 1.06 15.40 3.33
N ILE A 12 -0.01 14.80 2.80
CA ILE A 12 -0.46 13.46 3.22
C ILE A 12 0.61 12.43 2.85
N ARG A 13 1.20 12.55 1.66
CA ARG A 13 2.26 11.65 1.20
C ARG A 13 3.49 11.69 2.09
N GLU A 14 3.94 12.88 2.49
CA GLU A 14 5.06 13.05 3.43
C GLU A 14 4.75 12.37 4.77
N ALA A 15 3.55 12.56 5.32
CA ALA A 15 3.13 11.88 6.54
C ALA A 15 3.09 10.35 6.39
N VAL A 16 2.57 9.85 5.25
CA VAL A 16 2.55 8.40 4.94
C VAL A 16 3.95 7.83 4.87
N VAL A 17 4.86 8.51 4.16
CA VAL A 17 6.27 8.10 4.03
C VAL A 17 6.94 8.07 5.40
N ALA A 18 6.78 9.13 6.20
CA ALA A 18 7.32 9.21 7.56
C ALA A 18 6.80 8.04 8.43
N ARG A 19 5.50 7.77 8.39
CA ARG A 19 4.92 6.65 9.15
C ARG A 19 5.44 5.30 8.69
N LEU A 20 5.54 5.07 7.38
CA LEU A 20 6.10 3.84 6.83
C LEU A 20 7.57 3.64 7.26
N ARG A 21 8.36 4.71 7.38
CA ARG A 21 9.73 4.65 7.89
C ARG A 21 9.80 4.23 9.35
N GLU A 22 8.90 4.74 10.18
CA GLU A 22 8.85 4.37 11.60
C GLU A 22 8.55 2.88 11.76
N ILE A 23 7.55 2.37 11.05
CA ILE A 23 7.02 1.02 11.26
C ILE A 23 7.69 -0.05 10.39
N ARG A 24 8.38 0.34 9.31
CA ARG A 24 9.13 -0.54 8.39
C ARG A 24 10.44 0.13 7.93
N PRO A 25 11.38 0.40 8.85
CA PRO A 25 12.58 1.20 8.56
C PRO A 25 13.50 0.60 7.48
N GLN A 26 13.47 -0.73 7.31
CA GLN A 26 14.29 -1.43 6.31
C GLN A 26 13.62 -1.58 4.95
N SER A 27 12.35 -1.18 4.83
CA SER A 27 11.65 -1.25 3.55
C SER A 27 12.10 -0.14 2.62
N ARG A 28 12.16 -0.47 1.34
CA ARG A 28 12.33 0.51 0.28
C ARG A 28 10.97 1.15 -0.01
N ILE A 29 10.90 2.46 0.03
CA ILE A 29 9.70 3.21 -0.33
C ILE A 29 9.77 3.56 -1.82
N ILE A 30 8.71 3.22 -2.56
CA ILE A 30 8.60 3.46 -4.00
C ILE A 30 7.28 4.17 -4.28
N HIS A 31 7.32 5.19 -5.13
CA HIS A 31 6.15 5.99 -5.45
C HIS A 31 5.60 5.57 -6.81
N GLU A 32 4.28 5.66 -6.97
CA GLU A 32 3.62 5.51 -8.27
C GLU A 32 3.90 4.14 -8.95
N ILE A 33 3.66 3.03 -8.24
CA ILE A 33 3.88 1.67 -8.78
C ILE A 33 2.62 1.09 -9.41
N ASN A 34 2.73 0.64 -10.66
CA ASN A 34 1.66 -0.08 -11.34
C ASN A 34 1.38 -1.41 -10.62
N VAL A 35 0.17 -1.55 -10.11
CA VAL A 35 -0.32 -2.77 -9.42
C VAL A 35 -1.16 -3.66 -10.34
N LYS A 36 -1.59 -3.13 -11.49
CA LYS A 36 -2.31 -3.89 -12.51
C LYS A 36 -1.94 -3.37 -13.89
N GLN A 37 -1.84 -4.26 -14.89
CA GLN A 37 -1.54 -3.87 -16.27
C GLN A 37 -2.55 -2.87 -16.86
N SER A 38 -3.77 -2.78 -16.32
CA SER A 38 -4.85 -1.90 -16.80
C SER A 38 -4.84 -0.49 -16.19
N GLY A 39 -3.68 0.03 -15.75
CA GLY A 39 -3.53 1.44 -15.36
C GLY A 39 -3.86 1.80 -13.91
N CYS A 40 -4.00 0.81 -13.02
CA CYS A 40 -4.09 1.09 -11.58
C CYS A 40 -2.69 1.17 -10.97
N ARG A 41 -2.43 2.23 -10.23
CA ARG A 41 -1.14 2.56 -9.64
C ARG A 41 -1.34 2.82 -8.16
N ALA A 42 -0.52 2.22 -7.31
CA ALA A 42 -0.44 2.56 -5.90
C ALA A 42 0.40 3.83 -5.75
N ASP A 43 -0.09 4.78 -4.98
CA ASP A 43 0.60 6.06 -4.76
C ASP A 43 1.93 5.86 -4.05
N VAL A 44 1.95 5.05 -2.99
CA VAL A 44 3.16 4.69 -2.24
C VAL A 44 3.13 3.20 -1.94
N ILE A 45 4.26 2.53 -2.11
CA ILE A 45 4.49 1.20 -1.57
C ILE A 45 5.74 1.17 -0.70
N ALA A 46 5.71 0.42 0.39
CA ALA A 46 6.88 0.02 1.15
C ALA A 46 7.16 -1.47 0.87
N VAL A 47 8.36 -1.75 0.36
CA VAL A 47 8.80 -3.08 -0.05
C VAL A 47 9.92 -3.56 0.87
N GLY A 48 9.60 -4.52 1.73
CA GLY A 48 10.55 -5.21 2.58
C GLY A 48 11.16 -6.44 1.89
N LEU A 49 11.87 -7.27 2.65
CA LEU A 49 12.42 -8.55 2.14
C LEU A 49 11.32 -9.54 1.74
N GLU A 50 10.21 -9.55 2.49
CA GLU A 50 9.15 -10.55 2.36
C GLU A 50 7.75 -9.93 2.52
N GLU A 51 7.64 -8.61 2.46
CA GLU A 51 6.40 -7.90 2.73
C GLU A 51 6.24 -6.71 1.77
N ILE A 52 4.99 -6.42 1.43
CA ILE A 52 4.61 -5.25 0.62
C ILE A 52 3.41 -4.61 1.31
N VAL A 53 3.58 -3.34 1.68
CA VAL A 53 2.51 -2.45 2.14
C VAL A 53 2.22 -1.48 1.00
N ALA A 54 1.00 -1.48 0.49
CA ALA A 54 0.53 -0.56 -0.54
C ALA A 54 -0.43 0.46 0.06
N VAL A 55 -0.22 1.74 -0.24
CA VAL A 55 -1.01 2.86 0.28
C VAL A 55 -1.50 3.71 -0.88
N GLU A 56 -2.82 3.90 -0.93
CA GLU A 56 -3.49 4.89 -1.79
C GLU A 56 -3.74 6.16 -0.97
N ILE A 57 -3.53 7.33 -1.55
CA ILE A 57 -3.72 8.63 -0.92
C ILE A 57 -4.98 9.30 -1.49
N LYS A 58 -5.80 9.85 -0.61
CA LYS A 58 -6.99 10.63 -0.96
C LYS A 58 -6.97 11.96 -0.23
N SER A 59 -6.60 13.01 -0.95
CA SER A 59 -6.52 14.39 -0.49
C SER A 59 -7.88 15.07 -0.39
N GLU A 60 -7.89 16.30 0.14
CA GLU A 60 -9.09 17.13 0.18
C GLU A 60 -9.69 17.45 -1.21
N ARG A 61 -8.97 17.21 -2.30
CA ARG A 61 -9.43 17.49 -3.68
C ARG A 61 -10.00 16.27 -4.38
N ASP A 62 -9.79 15.09 -3.81
CA ASP A 62 -10.16 13.83 -4.44
C ASP A 62 -11.63 13.48 -4.31
N LYS A 63 -12.04 12.50 -5.12
CA LYS A 63 -13.28 11.75 -5.01
C LYS A 63 -12.96 10.29 -4.64
N LEU A 64 -13.93 9.60 -4.05
CA LEU A 64 -13.79 8.21 -3.64
C LEU A 64 -14.35 7.20 -4.65
N ASP A 65 -14.97 7.66 -5.73
CA ASP A 65 -15.63 6.83 -6.75
C ASP A 65 -14.73 5.74 -7.34
N ARG A 66 -13.42 6.00 -7.50
CA ARG A 66 -12.44 5.01 -8.00
C ARG A 66 -11.78 4.17 -6.91
N LEU A 67 -11.99 4.51 -5.63
CA LEU A 67 -11.33 3.85 -4.51
C LEU A 67 -11.63 2.34 -4.43
N PRO A 68 -12.85 1.83 -4.70
CA PRO A 68 -13.11 0.39 -4.67
C PRO A 68 -12.21 -0.41 -5.61
N ASP A 69 -12.08 0.03 -6.86
CA ASP A 69 -11.25 -0.64 -7.87
C ASP A 69 -9.75 -0.54 -7.54
N GLN A 70 -9.32 0.61 -7.03
CA GLN A 70 -7.94 0.82 -6.60
C GLN A 70 -7.58 -0.11 -5.43
N MET A 71 -8.47 -0.19 -4.43
CA MET A 71 -8.31 -1.09 -3.29
C MET A 71 -8.32 -2.56 -3.73
N ALA A 72 -9.21 -2.95 -4.64
CA ALA A 72 -9.25 -4.32 -5.18
C ALA A 72 -7.95 -4.67 -5.92
N ALA A 73 -7.44 -3.76 -6.74
CA ALA A 73 -6.18 -3.95 -7.46
C ALA A 73 -5.00 -4.10 -6.48
N MET A 74 -4.87 -3.21 -5.48
CA MET A 74 -3.78 -3.33 -4.50
C MET A 74 -3.88 -4.62 -3.68
N LYS A 75 -5.09 -5.02 -3.24
CA LYS A 75 -5.31 -6.27 -2.49
C LYS A 75 -4.92 -7.52 -3.28
N SER A 76 -4.96 -7.44 -4.60
CA SER A 76 -4.54 -8.54 -5.46
C SER A 76 -3.03 -8.70 -5.59
N VAL A 77 -2.22 -7.77 -5.05
CA VAL A 77 -0.76 -7.78 -5.23
C VAL A 77 0.07 -7.52 -3.96
N ALA A 78 -0.53 -7.04 -2.87
CA ALA A 78 0.19 -6.67 -1.64
C ALA A 78 -0.35 -7.39 -0.40
N HIS A 79 0.49 -7.52 0.63
CA HIS A 79 0.09 -8.10 1.91
C HIS A 79 -0.84 -7.16 2.69
N HIS A 80 -0.50 -5.87 2.66
CA HIS A 80 -1.24 -4.83 3.34
C HIS A 80 -1.68 -3.78 2.33
N CYS A 81 -2.95 -3.40 2.40
CA CYS A 81 -3.56 -2.41 1.52
C CYS A 81 -4.27 -1.37 2.38
N LEU A 82 -3.78 -0.14 2.29
CA LEU A 82 -4.26 0.98 3.09
C LEU A 82 -4.77 2.09 2.18
N VAL A 83 -5.65 2.91 2.75
CA VAL A 83 -5.95 4.24 2.24
C VAL A 83 -5.53 5.29 3.27
N ALA A 84 -4.73 6.26 2.87
CA ALA A 84 -4.49 7.49 3.62
C ALA A 84 -5.51 8.54 3.19
N LEU A 85 -6.47 8.82 4.05
CA LEU A 85 -7.70 9.54 3.77
C LEU A 85 -7.70 10.90 4.48
N HIS A 86 -7.91 11.98 3.74
CA HIS A 86 -8.15 13.29 4.34
C HIS A 86 -9.44 13.31 5.18
N GLU A 87 -9.43 13.99 6.32
CA GLU A 87 -10.55 14.00 7.27
C GLU A 87 -11.85 14.58 6.70
N LYS A 88 -11.79 15.29 5.56
CA LYS A 88 -12.99 15.78 4.85
C LYS A 88 -13.96 14.66 4.46
N PHE A 89 -13.45 13.43 4.32
CA PHE A 89 -14.24 12.27 3.90
C PHE A 89 -14.89 11.57 5.07
N LEU A 90 -14.60 11.98 6.31
CA LEU A 90 -15.26 11.43 7.48
C LEU A 90 -16.71 11.89 7.53
N VAL A 91 -17.59 10.98 7.92
CA VAL A 91 -19.01 11.25 8.09
C VAL A 91 -19.33 11.47 9.57
N GLU A 92 -20.34 12.27 9.84
CA GLU A 92 -20.83 12.57 11.18
C GLU A 92 -21.80 11.48 11.63
N GLN A 93 -21.66 11.02 12.87
CA GLN A 93 -22.58 10.09 13.51
C GLN A 93 -22.89 10.56 14.93
N GLU A 94 -24.16 10.51 15.34
CA GLU A 94 -24.56 10.74 16.73
C GLU A 94 -23.96 9.69 17.67
N THR A 95 -23.64 10.11 18.89
CA THR A 95 -23.02 9.27 19.92
C THR A 95 -23.31 9.76 21.33
N ASN A 96 -22.70 9.12 22.32
CA ASN A 96 -22.72 9.56 23.71
C ASN A 96 -21.54 10.50 24.03
N VAL A 97 -21.67 11.23 25.15
CA VAL A 97 -20.67 12.19 25.65
C VAL A 97 -19.25 11.62 25.83
N HIS A 98 -19.09 10.31 26.01
CA HIS A 98 -17.78 9.70 26.27
C HIS A 98 -16.95 9.49 25.00
N ALA A 99 -17.62 9.23 23.87
CA ALA A 99 -16.98 9.00 22.56
C ALA A 99 -17.08 10.22 21.63
N ALA A 100 -17.68 11.31 22.10
CA ALA A 100 -17.89 12.50 21.31
C ALA A 100 -16.57 13.15 20.88
N HIS A 101 -16.53 13.59 19.62
CA HIS A 101 -15.50 14.51 19.11
C HIS A 101 -15.92 15.97 19.34
N TYR A 102 -17.22 16.26 19.29
CA TYR A 102 -17.78 17.58 19.56
C TYR A 102 -19.27 17.48 19.95
N GLU A 103 -19.80 18.60 20.45
CA GLU A 103 -21.20 18.81 20.78
C GLU A 103 -21.80 19.89 19.87
N ARG A 104 -23.06 19.71 19.46
CA ARG A 104 -23.87 20.73 18.76
C ARG A 104 -25.29 20.66 19.29
N ASP A 105 -25.77 21.75 19.87
CA ASP A 105 -27.14 21.89 20.39
C ASP A 105 -27.56 20.78 21.38
N GLY A 106 -26.66 20.43 22.31
CA GLY A 106 -26.89 19.37 23.30
C GLY A 106 -26.79 17.93 22.76
N THR A 107 -26.47 17.77 21.47
CA THR A 107 -26.26 16.46 20.83
C THR A 107 -24.77 16.22 20.59
N TYR A 108 -24.31 15.01 20.91
CA TYR A 108 -22.91 14.61 20.79
C TYR A 108 -22.66 13.87 19.48
N TYR A 109 -21.57 14.21 18.81
CA TYR A 109 -21.22 13.63 17.51
C TYR A 109 -19.78 13.11 17.52
N LEU A 110 -19.54 12.02 16.77
CA LEU A 110 -18.21 11.60 16.36
C LEU A 110 -18.07 11.63 14.84
N LYS A 111 -16.81 11.70 14.40
CA LYS A 111 -16.44 11.47 13.01
C LYS A 111 -16.09 10.00 12.84
N ILE A 112 -16.64 9.35 11.83
CA ILE A 112 -16.34 7.97 11.47
C ILE A 112 -15.87 7.86 10.01
N LEU A 113 -15.25 6.74 9.69
CA LEU A 113 -14.90 6.41 8.31
C LEU A 113 -16.16 6.23 7.46
N PRO A 114 -16.14 6.64 6.18
CA PRO A 114 -17.27 6.42 5.28
C PRO A 114 -17.48 4.92 5.02
N THR A 115 -18.74 4.52 4.87
CA THR A 115 -19.12 3.14 4.51
C THR A 115 -19.28 2.92 3.00
N ASP A 116 -19.39 4.01 2.24
CA ASP A 116 -19.57 4.06 0.78
C ASP A 116 -18.49 4.97 0.18
N PRO A 117 -17.89 4.65 -1.00
CA PRO A 117 -18.14 3.48 -1.85
C PRO A 117 -17.39 2.22 -1.44
N VAL A 118 -16.56 2.29 -0.39
CA VAL A 118 -15.85 1.13 0.14
C VAL A 118 -15.95 1.14 1.66
N ARG A 119 -16.15 -0.04 2.24
CA ARG A 119 -16.17 -0.20 3.70
C ARG A 119 -14.75 -0.10 4.26
N LEU A 120 -14.41 1.07 4.75
CA LEU A 120 -13.17 1.32 5.46
C LEU A 120 -13.28 0.96 6.94
N ASN A 121 -12.16 0.60 7.56
CA ASN A 121 -12.05 0.35 9.00
C ASN A 121 -10.63 0.71 9.47
N HIS A 122 -10.42 0.65 10.79
CA HIS A 122 -9.12 0.99 11.41
C HIS A 122 -7.94 0.12 10.93
N GLY A 123 -8.21 -1.08 10.40
CA GLY A 123 -7.16 -1.95 9.86
C GLY A 123 -6.72 -1.62 8.43
N ASN A 124 -7.44 -0.75 7.71
CA ASN A 124 -7.14 -0.41 6.33
C ASN A 124 -7.24 1.08 5.98
N ALA A 125 -7.48 1.95 6.96
CA ALA A 125 -7.60 3.39 6.74
C ALA A 125 -6.78 4.18 7.75
N TRP A 126 -6.02 5.15 7.24
CA TRP A 126 -5.25 6.12 7.98
C TRP A 126 -5.85 7.50 7.75
N VAL A 127 -6.29 8.19 8.80
CA VAL A 127 -6.95 9.49 8.67
C VAL A 127 -5.95 10.63 8.85
N TYR A 128 -5.81 11.49 7.85
CA TYR A 128 -5.01 12.70 7.89
C TYR A 128 -5.89 13.95 8.17
N SER A 129 -5.48 14.90 9.01
CA SER A 129 -4.23 14.90 9.81
C SER A 129 -4.32 13.97 11.02
N LEU A 130 -3.15 13.47 11.45
CA LEU A 130 -3.04 12.64 12.65
C LEU A 130 -3.18 13.52 13.90
N ARG A 131 -4.34 13.48 14.55
CA ARG A 131 -4.64 14.22 15.78
C ARG A 131 -5.69 13.50 16.61
N ALA A 132 -5.66 13.75 17.92
CA ALA A 132 -6.76 13.38 18.82
C ALA A 132 -7.97 14.29 18.57
N ARG A 133 -9.13 13.69 18.35
CA ARG A 133 -10.42 14.31 18.06
C ARG A 133 -11.41 14.10 19.19
N ALA A 134 -11.36 12.96 19.86
CA ALA A 134 -12.26 12.69 20.97
C ALA A 134 -11.99 13.64 22.15
N LEU A 135 -13.06 14.12 22.77
CA LEU A 135 -13.01 14.91 24.01
C LEU A 135 -12.35 14.11 25.16
N ARG A 136 -12.36 12.78 25.06
CA ARG A 136 -11.64 11.86 25.95
C ARG A 136 -10.63 11.03 25.14
N PRO A 137 -9.34 10.99 25.53
CA PRO A 137 -8.28 10.37 24.71
C PRO A 137 -8.51 8.90 24.32
N ASN A 138 -9.16 8.11 25.17
CA ASN A 138 -9.23 6.66 25.01
C ASN A 138 -10.26 6.16 23.97
N TYR A 139 -10.96 7.08 23.28
CA TYR A 139 -12.05 6.73 22.36
C TYR A 139 -11.83 7.21 20.91
N ASP A 140 -10.63 7.68 20.56
CA ASP A 140 -10.31 8.11 19.19
C ASP A 140 -9.42 7.12 18.44
N TYR A 141 -10.06 6.18 17.75
CA TYR A 141 -9.40 5.22 16.87
C TYR A 141 -9.01 5.81 15.49
N LEU A 142 -9.34 7.08 15.21
CA LEU A 142 -8.90 7.80 14.00
C LEU A 142 -7.64 8.62 14.26
N GLY A 143 -7.24 8.75 15.52
CA GLY A 143 -6.04 9.43 15.98
C GLY A 143 -4.77 8.57 15.94
N SER A 144 -4.84 7.30 15.49
CA SER A 144 -3.68 6.42 15.32
C SER A 144 -3.59 5.85 13.91
N TRP A 145 -2.36 5.74 13.40
CA TRP A 145 -2.04 5.05 12.15
C TRP A 145 -1.32 3.76 12.47
N ASP A 146 -2.10 2.74 12.80
CA ASP A 146 -1.57 1.42 13.10
C ASP A 146 -1.48 0.58 11.83
N LEU A 147 -0.50 -0.33 11.79
CA LEU A 147 -0.50 -1.44 10.84
C LEU A 147 -0.81 -2.73 11.60
N PRO A 148 -1.49 -3.68 10.95
CA PRO A 148 -1.48 -5.05 11.44
C PRO A 148 -0.04 -5.56 11.57
N VAL A 149 0.15 -6.50 12.50
CA VAL A 149 1.43 -7.15 12.76
C VAL A 149 1.95 -7.79 11.47
N GLN A 150 3.25 -7.66 11.22
CA GLN A 150 3.92 -8.27 10.08
C GLN A 150 3.75 -9.80 10.13
N HIS A 151 3.13 -10.36 9.10
CA HIS A 151 3.01 -11.81 8.96
C HIS A 151 4.16 -12.34 8.08
N HIS A 152 5.30 -12.68 8.69
CA HIS A 152 6.53 -13.15 8.01
C HIS A 152 6.40 -14.51 7.27
N MET A 153 5.22 -15.12 7.25
CA MET A 153 4.98 -16.44 6.67
C MET A 153 3.72 -16.47 5.79
N VAL A 154 3.39 -15.35 5.17
CA VAL A 154 2.29 -15.24 4.22
C VAL A 154 2.87 -15.01 2.82
N ALA A 155 2.42 -15.80 1.85
CA ALA A 155 2.80 -15.60 0.47
C ALA A 155 2.10 -14.36 -0.10
N LEU A 156 2.75 -13.67 -1.03
CA LEU A 156 2.11 -12.61 -1.78
C LEU A 156 0.91 -13.17 -2.56
N PRO A 157 -0.15 -12.36 -2.75
CA PRO A 157 -1.22 -12.71 -3.67
C PRO A 157 -0.72 -13.10 -5.07
N CYS A 158 -1.45 -13.99 -5.75
CA CYS A 158 -1.00 -14.57 -7.01
C CYS A 158 -0.77 -13.56 -8.14
N ALA A 159 -1.43 -12.40 -8.12
CA ALA A 159 -1.27 -11.34 -9.11
C ALA A 159 -0.08 -10.42 -8.81
N ALA A 160 0.67 -10.63 -7.71
CA ALA A 160 1.82 -9.79 -7.39
C ALA A 160 2.93 -9.80 -8.48
N LEU A 161 3.02 -10.87 -9.27
CA LEU A 161 3.90 -10.94 -10.44
C LEU A 161 3.55 -9.88 -11.51
N ASP A 162 2.31 -9.38 -11.55
CA ASP A 162 1.89 -8.35 -12.49
C ASP A 162 2.59 -7.01 -12.25
N MET A 163 3.08 -6.78 -11.03
CA MET A 163 3.87 -5.59 -10.70
C MET A 163 5.23 -5.60 -11.39
N LEU A 164 5.79 -6.78 -11.72
CA LEU A 164 7.11 -6.89 -12.33
C LEU A 164 7.07 -6.54 -13.81
N TRP A 165 8.10 -5.86 -14.31
CA TRP A 165 8.34 -5.65 -15.73
C TRP A 165 8.80 -6.93 -16.41
N ARG A 166 8.75 -6.96 -17.75
CA ARG A 166 9.13 -8.15 -18.52
C ARG A 166 10.57 -8.58 -18.25
N ALA A 167 11.50 -7.64 -18.18
CA ALA A 167 12.90 -7.92 -17.90
C ALA A 167 13.09 -8.48 -16.48
N GLU A 168 12.39 -7.92 -15.50
CA GLU A 168 12.44 -8.41 -14.11
C GLU A 168 11.84 -9.82 -13.96
N LEU A 169 10.75 -10.13 -14.67
CA LEU A 169 10.22 -11.48 -14.74
C LEU A 169 11.24 -12.46 -15.33
N ALA A 170 11.93 -12.07 -16.40
CA ALA A 170 12.97 -12.90 -17.00
C ALA A 170 14.14 -13.13 -16.03
N THR A 171 14.60 -12.08 -15.34
CA THR A 171 15.64 -12.19 -14.29
C THR A 171 15.19 -13.12 -13.17
N LEU A 172 13.94 -13.01 -12.72
CA LEU A 172 13.39 -13.90 -11.69
C LEU A 172 13.33 -15.36 -12.17
N CYS A 173 12.90 -15.62 -13.42
CA CYS A 173 12.92 -16.96 -13.98
C CYS A 173 14.33 -17.56 -13.99
N VAL A 174 15.34 -16.78 -14.41
CA VAL A 174 16.75 -17.21 -14.39
C VAL A 174 17.22 -17.51 -12.98
N ALA A 175 16.88 -16.66 -12.00
CA ALA A 175 17.21 -16.88 -10.60
C ALA A 175 16.59 -18.17 -10.04
N GLN A 176 15.41 -18.53 -10.53
CA GLN A 176 14.70 -19.77 -10.18
C GLN A 176 15.06 -20.96 -11.10
N ARG A 177 16.09 -20.82 -11.94
CA ARG A 177 16.57 -21.85 -12.88
C ARG A 177 15.49 -22.33 -13.87
N LEU A 178 14.55 -21.46 -14.22
CA LEU A 178 13.52 -21.71 -15.22
C LEU A 178 14.02 -21.29 -16.61
N SER A 179 13.77 -22.13 -17.61
CA SER A 179 14.19 -21.85 -18.98
C SER A 179 13.31 -20.78 -19.62
N THR A 180 13.87 -19.61 -19.91
CA THR A 180 13.20 -18.56 -20.68
C THR A 180 13.78 -18.46 -22.09
N GLY A 181 13.07 -18.98 -23.08
CA GLY A 181 13.43 -18.79 -24.49
C GLY A 181 13.13 -17.37 -25.00
N ARG A 182 13.70 -17.00 -26.17
CA ARG A 182 13.50 -15.68 -26.83
C ARG A 182 12.02 -15.30 -27.06
N ARG A 183 11.13 -16.28 -27.18
CA ARG A 183 9.69 -16.11 -27.42
C ARG A 183 8.82 -16.14 -26.15
N SER A 184 9.42 -16.35 -24.97
CA SER A 184 8.64 -16.46 -23.71
C SER A 184 7.86 -15.18 -23.48
N THR A 185 6.54 -15.26 -23.33
CA THR A 185 5.70 -14.08 -23.07
C THR A 185 5.73 -13.76 -21.57
N ARG A 186 5.22 -12.59 -21.16
CA ARG A 186 5.02 -12.32 -19.71
C ARG A 186 4.13 -13.39 -19.09
N SER A 187 3.04 -13.73 -19.78
CA SER A 187 2.07 -14.72 -19.34
C SER A 187 2.69 -16.11 -19.17
N SER A 188 3.50 -16.57 -20.12
CA SER A 188 4.16 -17.88 -20.00
C SER A 188 5.17 -17.90 -18.84
N MET A 189 6.00 -16.85 -18.69
CA MET A 189 6.94 -16.75 -17.56
C MET A 189 6.23 -16.75 -16.21
N MET A 190 5.14 -16.00 -16.08
CA MET A 190 4.34 -15.97 -14.85
C MET A 190 3.70 -17.32 -14.55
N GLN A 191 3.25 -18.07 -15.58
CA GLN A 191 2.70 -19.41 -15.41
C GLN A 191 3.76 -20.40 -14.92
N ASP A 192 4.94 -20.38 -15.54
CA ASP A 192 6.06 -21.25 -15.15
C ASP A 192 6.51 -20.96 -13.71
N LEU A 193 6.64 -19.68 -13.35
CA LEU A 193 6.97 -19.25 -11.99
C LEU A 193 5.90 -19.71 -10.97
N ARG A 194 4.62 -19.56 -11.28
CA ARG A 194 3.53 -20.01 -10.39
C ARG A 194 3.49 -21.53 -10.22
N TRP A 195 3.87 -22.28 -11.25
CA TRP A 195 3.87 -23.73 -11.23
C TRP A 195 5.08 -24.31 -10.48
N MET A 196 6.26 -23.72 -10.68
CA MET A 196 7.52 -24.29 -10.23
C MET A 196 8.03 -23.71 -8.90
N CYS A 197 7.60 -22.51 -8.52
CA CYS A 197 8.09 -21.85 -7.30
C CYS A 197 7.08 -21.92 -6.17
N SER A 198 7.58 -22.07 -4.95
CA SER A 198 6.81 -21.88 -3.72
C SER A 198 6.40 -20.42 -3.53
N GLY A 199 5.36 -20.20 -2.71
CA GLY A 199 4.95 -18.84 -2.33
C GLY A 199 6.08 -18.02 -1.70
N LYS A 200 6.99 -18.67 -0.96
CA LYS A 200 8.17 -18.04 -0.36
C LYS A 200 9.16 -17.55 -1.41
N GLU A 201 9.48 -18.37 -2.40
CA GLU A 201 10.39 -18.01 -3.50
C GLU A 201 9.82 -16.88 -4.35
N LEU A 202 8.52 -16.94 -4.65
CA LEU A 202 7.82 -15.87 -5.36
C LEU A 202 7.82 -14.56 -4.56
N THR A 203 7.44 -14.61 -3.27
CA THR A 203 7.44 -13.42 -2.41
C THR A 203 8.80 -12.74 -2.37
N ARG A 204 9.86 -13.49 -2.04
CA ARG A 204 11.23 -12.96 -1.96
C ARG A 204 11.71 -12.45 -3.32
N GLY A 205 11.44 -13.20 -4.39
CA GLY A 205 11.83 -12.82 -5.75
C GLY A 205 11.16 -11.52 -6.22
N ILE A 206 9.87 -11.37 -5.97
CA ILE A 206 9.11 -10.15 -6.31
C ILE A 206 9.62 -8.97 -5.47
N CYS A 207 9.78 -9.15 -4.16
CA CYS A 207 10.29 -8.11 -3.27
C CYS A 207 11.71 -7.67 -3.67
N ALA A 208 12.62 -8.61 -3.96
CA ALA A 208 13.98 -8.31 -4.41
C ALA A 208 13.98 -7.54 -5.75
N ALA A 209 13.16 -7.96 -6.71
CA ALA A 209 13.03 -7.27 -7.99
C ALA A 209 12.52 -5.84 -7.82
N LEU A 210 11.45 -5.64 -7.03
CA LEU A 210 10.92 -4.30 -6.74
C LEU A 210 11.91 -3.44 -5.97
N ARG A 211 12.67 -4.00 -5.03
CA ARG A 211 13.71 -3.27 -4.28
C ARG A 211 14.88 -2.84 -5.17
N ALA A 212 15.23 -3.65 -6.17
CA ALA A 212 16.31 -3.34 -7.11
C ALA A 212 15.88 -2.41 -8.28
N ARG A 213 14.58 -2.17 -8.47
CA ARG A 213 14.05 -1.40 -9.61
C ARG A 213 14.49 0.06 -9.60
N GLU A 214 15.02 0.56 -10.70
CA GLU A 214 15.21 2.00 -10.89
C GLU A 214 13.86 2.69 -11.09
N CYS A 215 13.53 3.62 -10.19
CA CYS A 215 12.26 4.33 -10.19
C CYS A 215 12.53 5.82 -10.35
N ILE A 216 11.62 6.53 -11.02
CA ILE A 216 11.69 7.99 -11.16
C ILE A 216 11.58 8.65 -9.78
N GLU A 217 10.73 8.09 -8.93
CA GLU A 217 10.50 8.59 -7.58
C GLU A 217 10.42 7.44 -6.57
N GLY A 218 11.11 7.63 -5.46
CA GLY A 218 11.27 6.67 -4.40
C GLY A 218 12.71 6.63 -3.92
N ASP A 219 12.98 5.70 -3.03
CA ASP A 219 14.31 5.49 -2.48
C ASP A 219 15.31 4.99 -3.52
N PRO A 220 16.61 5.19 -3.27
CA PRO A 220 17.65 4.51 -4.01
C PRO A 220 17.38 3.00 -4.12
N PRO A 221 17.65 2.38 -5.28
CA PRO A 221 17.53 0.93 -5.43
C PRO A 221 18.38 0.18 -4.41
N ILE A 222 17.81 -0.87 -3.82
CA ILE A 222 18.52 -1.80 -2.97
C ILE A 222 18.79 -3.06 -3.78
N ARG A 223 20.05 -3.25 -4.17
CA ARG A 223 20.51 -4.46 -4.86
C ARG A 223 21.04 -5.41 -3.81
N GLU A 224 20.41 -6.58 -3.65
CA GLU A 224 20.97 -7.62 -2.80
C GLU A 224 22.25 -8.11 -3.48
N GLU A 225 23.40 -7.92 -2.83
CA GLU A 225 24.63 -8.57 -3.26
C GLU A 225 24.36 -10.07 -3.24
N GLY A 226 24.53 -10.70 -4.41
CA GLY A 226 24.14 -12.09 -4.60
C GLY A 226 24.72 -12.94 -3.48
N ARG A 227 23.86 -13.72 -2.80
CA ARG A 227 24.35 -14.90 -2.11
C ARG A 227 25.03 -15.76 -3.18
N ALA A 228 26.36 -15.71 -3.19
CA ALA A 228 27.16 -16.59 -4.00
C ALA A 228 26.80 -18.04 -3.61
N ALA A 229 26.28 -18.75 -4.62
CA ALA A 229 26.10 -20.20 -4.75
C ALA A 229 25.51 -20.99 -3.55
#